data_AF-L9X219-F1
#
_entry.id   AF-L9X219-F1
#
_cell.length_a   1.000
_cell.length_b   1.000
_cell.length_c   1.000
_cell.angle_alpha   90.00
_cell.angle_beta   90.00
_cell.angle_gamma   90.00
#
_symmetry.space_group_name_H-M   'P 1'
#
loop_
_entity.id
_entity.type
_entity.pdbx_description
1 polymer ?
#
loop_
_entity_poly.entity_id
_entity_poly.type
_entity_poly.pdbx_seq_one_letter_code
_entity_poly.pdbx_strand_id
1 'polypeptide(L)'
;MTFSSTSDEDTEREQILETLSERIQFIDTHLEEMDLDSKENQELAIKWTRTLGSLAGQYRLLMKDTDIDEMQSDLELLEAAKEARSND
;
A
#
# COMPACT_ATOMS: atom_id res chain seq x y z
N MET A 1 27.65 4.28 10.65
CA MET A 1 27.36 4.08 9.22
C MET A 1 26.57 2.80 9.08
N THR A 2 25.24 2.91 9.03
CA THR A 2 24.29 1.83 8.77
C THR A 2 23.22 2.42 7.85
N PHE A 3 23.53 2.53 6.55
CA PHE A 3 22.64 3.04 5.50
C PHE A 3 21.98 1.91 4.71
N SER A 4 21.86 0.71 5.30
CA SER A 4 21.46 -0.50 4.56
C SER A 4 20.07 -1.04 4.90
N SER A 5 19.29 -0.41 5.79
CA SER A 5 17.96 -0.94 6.19
C SER A 5 16.83 -0.43 5.31
N THR A 6 16.90 0.82 4.85
CA THR A 6 15.76 1.51 4.23
C THR A 6 15.36 0.92 2.87
N SER A 7 16.32 0.55 2.02
CA SER A 7 16.00 0.01 0.68
C SER A 7 15.31 -1.36 0.72
N ASP A 8 15.66 -2.19 1.71
CA ASP A 8 15.06 -3.51 1.87
C ASP A 8 13.62 -3.38 2.38
N GLU A 9 13.36 -2.42 3.28
CA GLU A 9 12.03 -2.10 3.81
C GLU A 9 11.11 -1.50 2.73
N ASP A 10 11.64 -0.62 1.87
CA ASP A 10 10.89 -0.06 0.73
C ASP A 10 10.50 -1.15 -0.27
N THR A 11 11.43 -2.06 -0.57
CA THR A 11 11.19 -3.19 -1.48
C THR A 11 10.16 -4.19 -0.92
N GLU A 12 10.20 -4.48 0.38
CA GLU A 12 9.21 -5.33 1.04
C GLU A 12 7.82 -4.69 1.00
N ARG A 13 7.74 -3.38 1.25
CA ARG A 13 6.49 -2.63 1.20
C ARG A 13 5.87 -2.62 -0.19
N GLU A 14 6.66 -2.40 -1.23
CA GLU A 14 6.20 -2.45 -2.63
C GLU A 14 5.61 -3.83 -2.96
N GLN A 15 6.27 -4.92 -2.55
CA GLN A 15 5.77 -6.28 -2.74
C GLN A 15 4.46 -6.54 -1.99
N ILE A 16 4.32 -5.99 -0.78
CA ILE A 16 3.07 -6.06 -0.01
C ILE A 16 1.96 -5.28 -0.73
N LEU A 17 2.25 -4.07 -1.23
CA LEU A 17 1.29 -3.25 -1.98
C LEU A 17 0.83 -3.94 -3.26
N GLU A 18 1.74 -4.55 -4.02
CA GLU A 18 1.43 -5.33 -5.21
C GLU A 18 0.52 -6.51 -4.85
N THR A 19 0.90 -7.29 -3.84
CA THR A 19 0.09 -8.43 -3.36
C THR A 19 -1.31 -7.98 -2.92
N LEU A 20 -1.43 -6.87 -2.19
CA LEU A 20 -2.71 -6.35 -1.76
C LEU A 20 -3.57 -5.91 -2.96
N SER A 21 -2.98 -5.22 -3.92
CA SER A 21 -3.66 -4.79 -5.15
C SER A 21 -4.22 -5.98 -5.94
N GLU A 22 -3.41 -7.02 -6.15
CA GLU A 22 -3.85 -8.25 -6.82
C GLU A 22 -5.03 -8.92 -6.11
N ARG A 23 -4.97 -9.01 -4.78
CA ARG A 23 -6.04 -9.64 -3.99
C ARG A 23 -7.32 -8.81 -3.97
N ILE A 24 -7.20 -7.48 -3.93
CA ILE A 24 -8.34 -6.57 -4.04
C ILE A 24 -9.04 -6.79 -5.39
N GLN A 25 -8.29 -6.76 -6.49
CA GLN A 25 -8.85 -6.98 -7.84
C GLN A 25 -9.50 -8.37 -7.99
N PHE A 26 -8.87 -9.41 -7.44
CA PHE A 26 -9.42 -10.76 -7.44
C PHE A 26 -10.78 -10.81 -6.74
N ILE A 27 -10.87 -10.27 -5.52
CA ILE A 27 -12.11 -10.32 -4.72
C ILE A 27 -13.20 -9.48 -5.37
N ASP A 28 -12.85 -8.29 -5.89
CA ASP A 28 -13.78 -7.40 -6.58
C ASP A 28 -14.39 -8.09 -7.80
N THR A 29 -13.56 -8.67 -8.66
CA THR A 29 -14.01 -9.43 -9.85
C THR A 29 -14.93 -10.59 -9.45
N HIS A 30 -14.56 -11.37 -8.42
CA HIS A 30 -15.39 -12.51 -8.01
C HIS A 30 -16.72 -12.08 -7.36
N LEU A 31 -16.75 -10.93 -6.70
CA LEU A 31 -17.99 -10.36 -6.16
C LEU A 31 -18.93 -9.92 -7.29
N GLU A 32 -18.40 -9.35 -8.37
CA GLU A 32 -19.18 -8.96 -9.54
C GLU A 32 -19.78 -10.17 -10.28
N GLU A 33 -19.06 -11.29 -10.31
CA GLU A 33 -19.49 -12.52 -10.98
C GLU A 33 -20.40 -13.42 -10.11
N MET A 34 -20.56 -13.11 -8.82
CA MET A 34 -21.28 -13.96 -7.88
C MET A 34 -22.79 -13.94 -8.10
N ASP A 35 -23.40 -15.12 -8.23
CA ASP A 35 -24.85 -15.30 -8.23
C ASP A 35 -25.41 -15.13 -6.81
N LEU A 36 -26.28 -14.13 -6.62
CA LEU A 36 -26.86 -13.77 -5.33
C LEU A 36 -28.26 -14.34 -5.09
N ASP A 37 -28.73 -15.30 -5.89
CA ASP A 37 -30.07 -15.88 -5.73
C ASP A 37 -30.18 -16.80 -4.50
N SER A 38 -29.06 -17.31 -3.99
CA SER A 38 -29.03 -18.14 -2.77
C SER A 38 -28.63 -17.33 -1.53
N LYS A 39 -29.26 -17.64 -0.39
CA LYS A 39 -28.92 -17.03 0.89
C LYS A 39 -27.45 -17.24 1.27
N GLU A 40 -26.91 -18.42 0.96
CA GLU A 40 -25.51 -18.75 1.22
C GLU A 40 -24.56 -17.85 0.43
N ASN A 41 -24.85 -17.62 -0.86
CA ASN A 41 -24.06 -16.72 -1.69
C ASN A 41 -24.18 -15.27 -1.23
N GLN A 42 -25.38 -14.82 -0.81
CA GLN A 42 -25.53 -13.48 -0.23
C GLN A 42 -24.69 -13.31 1.05
N GLU A 43 -24.67 -14.31 1.93
CA GLU A 43 -23.84 -14.29 3.13
C GLU A 43 -22.35 -14.27 2.80
N LEU A 44 -21.93 -15.02 1.78
CA LEU A 44 -20.55 -15.02 1.28
C LEU A 44 -20.18 -13.65 0.68
N ALA A 45 -21.07 -13.05 -0.11
CA ALA A 45 -20.87 -11.74 -0.74
C ALA A 45 -20.64 -10.66 0.31
N ILE A 46 -21.44 -10.67 1.39
CA ILE A 46 -21.29 -9.74 2.51
C ILE A 46 -19.92 -9.91 3.18
N LYS A 47 -19.48 -11.14 3.41
CA LYS A 47 -18.16 -11.41 4.01
C LYS A 47 -17.03 -10.90 3.12
N TRP A 48 -17.10 -11.20 1.83
CA TRP A 48 -16.09 -10.79 0.86
C TRP A 48 -16.06 -9.28 0.65
N THR A 49 -17.22 -8.61 0.63
CA THR A 49 -17.30 -7.14 0.57
C THR A 49 -16.63 -6.50 1.78
N ARG A 50 -16.81 -7.06 2.98
CA ARG A 50 -16.12 -6.58 4.21
C ARG A 50 -14.61 -6.79 4.13
N THR A 51 -14.18 -7.94 3.64
CA THR A 51 -12.76 -8.24 3.42
C THR A 51 -12.15 -7.27 2.41
N LEU A 52 -12.83 -7.02 1.29
CA LEU A 52 -12.41 -6.05 0.28
C LEU A 52 -12.20 -4.65 0.89
N GLY A 53 -13.16 -4.19 1.69
CA GLY A 53 -13.03 -2.90 2.39
C GLY A 53 -11.84 -2.85 3.36
N SER A 54 -11.57 -3.94 4.08
CA SER A 54 -10.41 -4.03 4.98
C SER A 54 -9.08 -4.01 4.22
N LEU A 55 -8.98 -4.74 3.11
CA LEU A 55 -7.77 -4.77 2.28
C LEU A 55 -7.52 -3.41 1.60
N ALA A 56 -8.56 -2.79 1.04
CA ALA A 56 -8.46 -1.47 0.43
C ALA A 56 -8.03 -0.40 1.46
N GLY A 57 -8.51 -0.52 2.71
CA GLY A 57 -8.06 0.33 3.82
C GLY A 57 -6.57 0.19 4.12
N GLN A 58 -6.07 -1.05 4.20
CA GLN A 58 -4.65 -1.33 4.44
C GLN A 58 -3.76 -0.84 3.29
N TYR A 59 -4.16 -1.10 2.05
CA TYR A 59 -3.46 -0.60 0.86
C TYR A 59 -3.31 0.93 0.90
N ARG A 60 -4.39 1.66 1.21
CA ARG A 60 -4.35 3.12 1.30
C ARG A 60 -3.44 3.64 2.42
N LEU A 61 -3.36 2.94 3.54
CA LEU A 61 -2.46 3.32 4.63
C LEU A 61 -1.00 3.17 4.21
N LEU A 62 -0.64 2.01 3.63
CA LEU A 62 0.72 1.76 3.15
C LEU A 62 1.16 2.72 2.04
N MET A 63 0.25 3.10 1.13
CA MET A 63 0.52 4.13 0.12
C MET A 63 0.87 5.48 0.77
N LYS A 64 0.12 5.89 1.80
CA LYS A 64 0.42 7.15 2.51
C LYS A 64 1.74 7.10 3.25
N ASP A 65 2.07 5.95 3.85
CA ASP A 65 3.35 5.78 4.53
C ASP A 65 4.50 5.89 3.51
N THR A 66 4.30 5.37 2.30
CA THR A 66 5.24 5.54 1.17
C THR A 66 5.40 7.01 0.78
N ASP A 67 4.30 7.73 0.58
CA ASP A 67 4.34 9.17 0.27
C ASP A 67 5.12 9.98 1.34
N ILE A 68 4.97 9.60 2.62
CA ILE A 68 5.67 10.26 3.74
C ILE A 68 7.17 10.01 3.68
N ASP A 69 7.58 8.77 3.42
CA ASP A 69 9.00 8.41 3.36
C ASP A 69 9.70 9.07 2.16
N GLU A 70 9.02 9.15 1.01
CA GLU A 70 9.50 9.90 -0.16
C GLU A 70 9.69 11.40 0.17
N MET A 71 8.71 12.01 0.83
CA MET A 71 8.82 13.40 1.28
C MET A 71 9.99 13.61 2.26
N GLN A 72 10.25 12.66 3.14
CA GLN A 72 11.39 12.74 4.05
C GLN A 72 12.71 12.67 3.27
N SER A 73 12.81 11.77 2.30
CA SER A 73 13.98 11.66 1.42
C SER A 73 14.26 12.96 0.67
N ASP A 74 13.21 13.59 0.13
CA ASP A 74 13.31 14.89 -0.55
C ASP A 74 13.81 16.00 0.38
N LEU A 75 13.36 16.02 1.63
CA LEU A 75 13.83 16.99 2.63
C LEU A 75 15.30 16.78 2.97
N GLU A 76 15.75 15.54 3.15
CA GLU A 76 17.15 15.21 3.41
C GLU A 76 18.06 15.68 2.25
N LEU A 77 17.61 15.49 1.01
CA LEU A 77 18.33 15.98 -0.18
C LEU A 77 18.43 17.52 -0.21
N LEU A 78 17.34 18.22 0.13
CA LEU A 78 17.32 19.68 0.19
C LEU A 78 18.23 20.22 1.30
N GLU A 79 18.25 19.57 2.47
CA GLU A 79 19.13 19.94 3.58
C GLU A 79 20.60 19.74 3.21
N ALA A 80 20.95 18.60 2.62
CA ALA A 80 22.31 18.33 2.14
C ALA A 80 22.78 19.37 1.10
N ALA A 81 21.91 19.75 0.16
CA ALA A 81 22.22 20.79 -0.83
C ALA A 81 22.42 22.17 -0.19
N LYS A 82 21.65 22.50 0.85
CA LYS A 82 21.80 23.76 1.60
C LYS A 82 23.10 23.80 2.39
N GLU A 83 23.49 22.70 3.04
CA GLU A 83 24.76 22.59 3.76
C GLU A 83 25.95 22.69 2.82
N ALA A 84 25.90 22.03 1.66
CA ALA A 84 26.94 22.13 0.64
C ALA A 84 27.14 23.58 0.16
N ARG A 85 26.04 24.34 0.01
CA ARG A 85 26.07 25.76 -0.39
C ARG A 85 26.49 26.72 0.75
N SER A 86 26.43 26.29 2.00
CA SER A 86 26.84 27.09 3.16
C SER A 86 28.34 26.99 3.48
N ASN A 87 29.05 26.03 2.88
CA ASN A 87 30.48 25.81 3.06
C ASN A 87 31.35 26.39 1.92
N ASP A 88 30.73 27.05 0.93
CA ASP A 88 31.36 27.90 -0.10
C ASP A 88 31.20 29.39 0.26
#